data_AF-A0A641MAV2-F1
#
_entry.id   AF-A0A641MAV2-F1
#
_cell.length_a   1.000
_cell.length_b   1.000
_cell.length_c   1.000
_cell.angle_alpha   90.00
_cell.angle_beta   90.00
_cell.angle_gamma   90.00
#
_symmetry.space_group_name_H-M   'P 1'
#
loop_
_entity.id
_entity.type
_entity.pdbx_description
1 polymer ?
#
loop_
_entity_poly.entity_id
_entity_poly.type
_entity_poly.pdbx_seq_one_letter_code
_entity_poly.pdbx_strand_id
1 'polypeptide(L)'
;MRKDISTNDKDINDLFLKVVDLVTQARERVATAVNIAEVYTKFHIGQYIVEYEQKGETRAEYGKAVLKELSKRLTDRLGDGWSYSTLKNIRQFYIVFSKGLTSGCPKSSQKANQWLADYPKAEEHLSETTFALSWSHYLILMRVE
;
A
#
# COMPACT_ATOMS: atom_id res chain seq x y z
N MET A 1 10.71 12.70 -57.38
CA MET A 1 9.39 13.02 -56.79
C MET A 1 9.46 12.78 -55.30
N ARG A 2 9.47 13.84 -54.46
CA ARG A 2 9.21 13.71 -53.03
C ARG A 2 7.72 13.42 -52.89
N LYS A 3 7.36 12.30 -52.26
CA LYS A 3 5.99 12.08 -51.83
C LYS A 3 5.79 12.96 -50.61
N ASP A 4 5.05 14.06 -50.78
CA ASP A 4 4.55 14.81 -49.64
C ASP A 4 3.55 13.91 -48.92
N ILE A 5 3.97 13.40 -47.77
CA ILE A 5 3.11 12.61 -46.88
C ILE A 5 2.19 13.64 -46.23
N SER A 6 1.06 13.94 -46.88
CA SER A 6 -0.04 14.65 -46.26
C SER A 6 -0.65 13.71 -45.22
N THR A 7 -0.04 13.65 -44.05
CA THR A 7 -0.56 12.86 -42.93
C THR A 7 -1.96 13.37 -42.61
N ASN A 8 -2.96 12.52 -42.79
CA ASN A 8 -4.35 12.84 -42.53
C ASN A 8 -4.50 13.20 -41.04
N ASP A 9 -5.04 14.38 -40.74
CA ASP A 9 -5.20 14.91 -39.38
C ASP A 9 -5.92 13.91 -38.46
N LYS A 10 -6.87 13.15 -39.01
CA LYS A 10 -7.57 12.07 -38.31
C LYS A 10 -6.64 10.93 -37.89
N ASP A 11 -5.71 10.52 -38.74
CA ASP A 11 -4.80 9.40 -38.45
C ASP A 11 -3.77 9.81 -37.37
N ILE A 12 -3.33 11.07 -37.38
CA ILE A 12 -2.48 11.62 -36.32
C ILE A 12 -3.26 11.68 -35.00
N ASN A 13 -4.50 12.16 -35.02
CA ASN A 13 -5.35 12.22 -33.83
C ASN A 13 -5.62 10.83 -33.24
N ASP A 14 -5.90 9.83 -34.08
CA ASP A 14 -6.10 8.45 -33.63
C ASP A 14 -4.82 7.86 -33.02
N LEU A 15 -3.65 8.11 -33.61
CA LEU A 15 -2.36 7.72 -33.04
C LEU A 15 -2.10 8.43 -31.71
N PHE A 16 -2.37 9.74 -31.65
CA PHE A 16 -2.23 10.55 -30.44
C PHE A 16 -3.09 9.98 -29.30
N LEU A 17 -4.38 9.70 -29.55
CA LEU A 17 -5.28 9.13 -28.55
C LEU A 17 -4.79 7.76 -28.05
N LYS A 18 -4.31 6.89 -28.94
CA LYS A 18 -3.73 5.59 -28.55
C LYS A 18 -2.50 5.75 -27.67
N VAL A 19 -1.62 6.70 -27.97
CA VAL A 19 -0.43 6.96 -27.15
C VAL A 19 -0.83 7.52 -25.78
N VAL A 20 -1.77 8.47 -25.74
CA VAL A 20 -2.27 9.04 -24.48
C VAL A 20 -2.91 7.96 -23.61
N ASP A 21 -3.76 7.11 -24.20
CA ASP A 21 -4.40 5.99 -23.50
C ASP A 21 -3.37 5.02 -22.92
N LEU A 22 -2.39 4.59 -23.73
CA LEU A 22 -1.32 3.70 -23.27
C LEU A 22 -0.52 4.29 -22.11
N VAL A 23 -0.13 5.58 -22.20
CA VAL A 23 0.61 6.25 -21.13
C VAL A 23 -0.24 6.40 -19.87
N THR A 24 -1.54 6.67 -20.03
CA THR A 24 -2.48 6.81 -18.91
C THR A 24 -2.63 5.48 -18.17
N GLN A 25 -2.89 4.39 -18.90
CA GLN A 25 -2.98 3.05 -18.32
C GLN A 25 -1.68 2.63 -17.63
N ALA A 26 -0.52 2.93 -18.22
CA ALA A 26 0.77 2.63 -17.60
C ALA A 26 0.94 3.37 -16.25
N ARG A 27 0.57 4.65 -16.19
CA ARG A 27 0.62 5.46 -14.95
C ARG A 27 -0.34 4.93 -13.90
N GLU A 28 -1.56 4.56 -14.29
CA GLU A 28 -2.56 3.98 -13.38
C GLU A 28 -2.07 2.66 -12.79
N ARG A 29 -1.46 1.79 -13.60
CA ARG A 29 -0.86 0.53 -13.13
C ARG A 29 0.27 0.77 -12.13
N VAL A 30 1.18 1.72 -12.41
CA VAL A 30 2.25 2.08 -11.48
C VAL A 30 1.68 2.64 -10.17
N ALA A 31 0.72 3.55 -10.24
CA ALA A 31 0.08 4.12 -9.05
C ALA A 31 -0.62 3.02 -8.22
N THR A 32 -1.28 2.07 -8.87
CA THR A 32 -1.96 0.94 -8.23
C THR A 32 -0.95 0.03 -7.53
N ALA A 33 0.14 -0.35 -8.21
CA ALA A 33 1.19 -1.18 -7.63
C ALA A 33 1.84 -0.51 -6.41
N VAL A 34 2.08 0.80 -6.47
CA VAL A 34 2.60 1.58 -5.33
C VAL A 34 1.61 1.61 -4.18
N ASN A 35 0.32 1.89 -4.45
CA ASN A 35 -0.72 1.92 -3.42
C ASN A 35 -0.84 0.55 -2.71
N ILE A 36 -0.85 -0.53 -3.48
CA ILE A 36 -0.90 -1.90 -2.96
C ILE A 36 0.32 -2.16 -2.08
N ALA A 37 1.54 -1.95 -2.59
CA ALA A 37 2.76 -2.15 -1.81
C ALA A 37 2.78 -1.33 -0.51
N GLU A 38 2.31 -0.07 -0.57
CA GLU A 38 2.24 0.82 0.58
C GLU A 38 1.28 0.27 1.65
N VAL A 39 0.06 -0.12 1.27
CA VAL A 39 -0.96 -0.57 2.22
C VAL A 39 -0.56 -1.89 2.87
N TYR A 40 -0.05 -2.86 2.11
CA TYR A 40 0.44 -4.12 2.68
C TYR A 40 1.63 -3.92 3.61
N THR A 41 2.58 -3.05 3.24
CA THR A 41 3.70 -2.70 4.12
C THR A 41 3.19 -2.14 5.45
N LYS A 42 2.23 -1.20 5.40
CA LYS A 42 1.61 -0.64 6.60
C LYS A 42 0.84 -1.70 7.40
N PHE A 43 0.12 -2.60 6.74
CA PHE A 43 -0.56 -3.72 7.42
C PHE A 43 0.41 -4.55 8.26
N HIS A 44 1.53 -4.98 7.67
CA HIS A 44 2.53 -5.79 8.39
C HIS A 44 3.26 -5.01 9.48
N ILE A 45 3.52 -3.71 9.29
CA ILE A 45 4.06 -2.87 10.36
C ILE A 45 3.06 -2.83 11.54
N GLY A 46 1.77 -2.68 11.27
CA GLY A 46 0.73 -2.73 12.29
C GLY A 46 0.69 -4.07 13.03
N GLN A 47 0.85 -5.18 12.30
CA GLN A 47 1.00 -6.53 12.87
C GLN A 47 2.19 -6.60 13.83
N TYR A 48 3.38 -6.17 13.39
CA TYR A 48 4.59 -6.19 14.22
C TYR A 48 4.45 -5.36 15.50
N ILE A 49 3.80 -4.19 15.41
CA ILE A 49 3.53 -3.35 16.57
C ILE A 49 2.61 -4.08 17.56
N VAL A 50 1.50 -4.66 17.09
CA VAL A 50 0.54 -5.33 17.98
C VAL A 50 1.13 -6.58 18.62
N GLU A 51 1.84 -7.42 17.85
CA GLU A 51 2.52 -8.60 18.39
C GLU A 51 3.59 -8.23 19.43
N TYR A 52 4.32 -7.13 19.22
CA TYR A 52 5.31 -6.64 20.17
C TYR A 52 4.65 -6.14 21.46
N GLU A 53 3.57 -5.35 21.35
CA GLU A 53 2.82 -4.84 22.50
C GLU A 53 2.18 -5.98 23.32
N GLN A 54 1.69 -7.05 22.67
CA GLN A 54 1.08 -8.22 23.34
C GLN A 54 2.09 -9.05 24.15
N LYS A 55 3.35 -9.13 23.71
CA LYS A 55 4.42 -9.84 24.43
C LYS A 55 4.90 -9.09 25.70
N GLY A 56 4.55 -7.81 25.84
CA GLY A 56 5.07 -6.92 26.88
C GLY A 56 4.15 -6.66 28.08
N GLU A 57 3.09 -7.45 28.29
CA GLU A 57 1.96 -7.15 29.20
C GLU A 57 1.26 -5.83 28.85
N THR A 58 0.12 -5.94 28.18
CA THR A 58 -0.83 -4.95 27.65
C THR A 58 -1.08 -3.69 28.51
N ARG A 59 -0.07 -2.85 28.76
CA ARG A 59 -0.23 -1.54 29.42
C ARG A 59 -0.32 -0.46 28.36
N ALA A 60 -1.40 0.33 28.40
CA ALA A 60 -1.60 1.46 27.47
C ALA A 60 -0.43 2.45 27.49
N GLU A 61 0.29 2.55 28.61
CA GLU A 61 1.49 3.38 28.76
C GLU A 61 2.71 2.79 28.03
N TYR A 62 2.88 1.47 28.04
CA TYR A 62 3.94 0.76 27.33
C TYR A 62 3.81 0.93 25.80
N GLY A 63 2.60 0.74 25.25
CA GLY A 63 2.36 0.95 23.82
C GLY A 63 2.65 2.39 23.37
N LYS A 64 2.35 3.39 24.20
CA LYS A 64 2.70 4.80 23.91
C LYS A 64 4.22 5.00 23.85
N ALA A 65 4.99 4.36 24.75
CA ALA A 65 6.45 4.45 24.75
C ALA A 65 7.05 3.77 23.51
N VAL A 66 6.56 2.58 23.15
CA VAL A 66 7.01 1.84 21.96
C VAL A 66 6.82 2.67 20.70
N LEU A 67 5.63 3.23 20.49
CA LEU A 67 5.35 4.03 19.31
C LEU A 67 6.19 5.31 19.23
N LYS A 68 6.48 5.95 20.37
CA LYS A 68 7.35 7.14 20.41
C LYS A 68 8.78 6.81 20.01
N GLU A 69 9.34 5.75 20.58
CA GLU A 69 10.71 5.33 20.27
C GLU A 69 10.83 4.83 18.83
N LEU A 70 9.85 4.05 18.37
CA LEU A 70 9.80 3.56 17.00
C LEU A 70 9.69 4.71 16.01
N SER A 71 8.86 5.73 16.29
CA SER A 71 8.74 6.93 15.46
C SER A 71 10.08 7.63 15.32
N LYS A 72 10.78 7.89 16.43
CA LYS A 72 12.09 8.55 16.41
C LYS A 72 13.07 7.78 15.52
N ARG A 73 13.25 6.47 15.76
CA ARG A 73 14.21 5.65 15.02
C ARG A 73 13.88 5.53 13.53
N LEU A 74 12.60 5.40 13.20
CA LEU A 74 12.17 5.31 11.80
C LEU A 74 12.36 6.64 11.09
N THR A 75 12.04 7.77 11.74
CA THR A 75 12.28 9.08 11.17
C THR A 75 13.78 9.36 10.98
N ASP A 76 14.61 9.01 11.96
CA ASP A 76 16.06 9.17 11.86
C ASP A 76 16.67 8.35 10.71
N ARG A 77 16.08 7.18 10.39
CA ARG A 77 16.61 6.25 9.36
C ARG A 77 15.99 6.42 7.98
N LEU A 78 14.70 6.71 7.91
CA LEU A 78 13.90 6.69 6.68
C LEU A 78 13.35 8.06 6.30
N GLY A 79 13.53 9.08 7.14
CA GLY A 79 13.05 10.44 6.92
C GLY A 79 11.60 10.65 7.34
N ASP A 80 10.96 11.66 6.74
CA ASP A 80 9.62 12.06 7.10
C ASP A 80 8.56 11.00 6.80
N GLY A 81 7.41 11.09 7.49
CA GLY A 81 6.28 10.18 7.31
C GLY A 81 6.10 9.15 8.43
N TRP A 82 7.11 8.93 9.27
CA TRP A 82 7.09 7.96 10.37
C TRP A 82 6.77 8.56 11.75
N SER A 83 5.91 9.57 11.77
CA SER A 83 5.49 10.21 13.01
C SER A 83 4.72 9.26 13.94
N TYR A 84 4.65 9.61 15.22
CA TYR A 84 3.85 8.87 16.20
C TYR A 84 2.38 8.71 15.76
N SER A 85 1.79 9.74 15.14
CA SER A 85 0.42 9.67 14.64
C SER A 85 0.29 8.71 13.45
N THR A 86 1.26 8.67 12.54
CA THR A 86 1.29 7.67 11.46
C THR A 86 1.34 6.26 12.03
N LEU A 87 2.24 5.98 12.97
CA LEU A 87 2.36 4.64 13.57
C LEU A 87 1.10 4.25 14.37
N LYS A 88 0.47 5.21 15.05
CA LYS A 88 -0.82 4.99 15.71
C LYS A 88 -1.91 4.60 14.70
N ASN A 89 -1.99 5.29 13.56
CA ASN A 89 -2.94 4.96 12.50
C ASN A 89 -2.64 3.59 11.88
N ILE A 90 -1.37 3.26 11.66
CA ILE A 90 -0.94 1.95 11.16
C ILE A 90 -1.34 0.82 12.12
N ARG A 91 -1.11 1.01 13.43
CA ARG A 91 -1.54 0.05 14.44
C ARG A 91 -3.05 -0.15 14.43
N GLN A 92 -3.82 0.95 14.38
CA GLN A 92 -5.28 0.90 14.33
C GLN A 92 -5.77 0.21 13.05
N PHE A 93 -5.14 0.51 11.91
CA PHE A 93 -5.43 -0.12 10.64
C PHE A 93 -5.31 -1.64 10.74
N TYR A 94 -4.22 -2.16 11.29
CA TYR A 94 -4.11 -3.60 11.52
C TYR A 94 -5.20 -4.14 12.45
N ILE A 95 -5.49 -3.48 13.58
CA ILE A 95 -6.53 -3.94 14.52
C ILE A 95 -7.93 -4.00 13.87
N VAL A 96 -8.28 -3.04 13.03
CA VAL A 96 -9.58 -2.97 12.36
C VAL A 96 -9.68 -4.02 11.25
N PHE A 97 -8.68 -4.05 10.36
CA PHE A 97 -8.75 -4.88 9.16
C PHE A 97 -8.30 -6.33 9.39
N SER A 98 -7.51 -6.64 10.43
CA SER A 98 -7.18 -8.02 10.81
C SER A 98 -8.41 -8.83 11.25
N LYS A 99 -9.42 -8.19 11.84
CA LYS A 99 -10.66 -8.85 12.28
C LYS A 99 -11.53 -9.33 11.12
N GLY A 100 -11.44 -8.67 9.96
CA GLY A 100 -12.17 -9.04 8.74
C GLY A 100 -11.45 -10.07 7.86
N LEU A 101 -10.15 -10.30 8.08
CA LEU A 101 -9.31 -11.21 7.28
C LEU A 101 -9.25 -12.65 7.83
N THR A 102 -10.12 -12.99 8.78
CA THR A 102 -10.11 -14.26 9.52
C THR A 102 -10.51 -15.50 8.70
N SER A 103 -10.95 -15.36 7.45
CA SER A 103 -11.24 -16.52 6.57
C SER A 103 -10.07 -16.95 5.67
N GLY A 104 -8.97 -16.20 5.59
CA GLY A 104 -7.91 -16.48 4.60
C GLY A 104 -6.52 -15.92 4.95
N CYS A 105 -6.21 -15.73 6.23
CA CYS A 105 -4.92 -15.15 6.61
C CYS A 105 -3.75 -16.10 6.23
N PRO A 106 -2.74 -15.64 5.47
CA PRO A 106 -1.47 -16.35 5.38
C PRO A 106 -0.90 -16.44 6.79
N LYS A 107 -0.66 -17.67 7.25
CA LYS A 107 0.00 -17.96 8.53
C LYS A 107 1.24 -17.07 8.66
N SER A 108 1.53 -16.60 9.87
CA SER A 108 2.61 -15.65 10.25
C SER A 108 4.04 -16.06 9.86
N SER A 109 4.21 -17.09 9.02
CA SER A 109 5.47 -17.67 8.57
C SER A 109 6.00 -17.12 7.24
N GLN A 110 5.24 -16.34 6.47
CA GLN A 110 5.76 -15.71 5.24
C GLN A 110 6.25 -14.30 5.54
N LYS A 111 7.58 -14.13 5.55
CA LYS A 111 8.27 -12.85 5.76
C LYS A 111 7.65 -11.78 4.87
N ALA A 112 7.34 -10.59 5.38
CA ALA A 112 6.77 -9.49 4.59
C ALA A 112 7.57 -9.18 3.31
N ASN A 113 8.88 -9.41 3.35
CA ASN A 113 9.80 -9.27 2.21
C ASN A 113 9.54 -10.29 1.08
N GLN A 114 8.92 -11.43 1.39
CA GLN A 114 8.59 -12.47 0.41
C GLN A 114 7.39 -12.07 -0.45
N TRP A 115 6.34 -11.51 0.15
CA TRP A 115 5.21 -10.97 -0.60
C TRP A 115 5.62 -9.82 -1.55
N LEU A 116 6.48 -8.91 -1.08
CA LEU A 116 7.03 -7.84 -1.92
C LEU A 116 7.85 -8.39 -3.10
N ALA A 117 8.52 -9.54 -2.92
CA ALA A 117 9.30 -10.21 -3.96
C ALA A 117 8.43 -11.03 -4.93
N ASP A 118 7.28 -11.52 -4.49
CA ASP A 118 6.35 -12.33 -5.28
C ASP A 118 5.35 -11.47 -6.10
N TYR A 119 5.36 -10.16 -5.92
CA TYR A 119 4.60 -9.18 -6.70
C TYR A 119 5.47 -8.68 -7.88
N PRO A 120 5.18 -8.98 -9.19
CA PRO A 120 3.92 -9.41 -9.80
C PRO A 120 4.03 -10.74 -10.61
N LYS A 121 3.38 -11.80 -10.11
CA LYS A 121 2.81 -12.90 -10.94
C LYS A 121 1.28 -12.96 -10.87
N ALA A 122 0.64 -11.89 -10.40
CA ALA A 122 -0.77 -11.88 -10.03
C ALA A 122 -1.69 -11.29 -11.12
N GLU A 123 -1.41 -11.50 -12.40
CA GLU A 123 -2.43 -11.27 -13.45
C GLU A 123 -3.43 -12.43 -13.55
N GLU A 124 -3.17 -13.61 -12.96
CA GLU A 124 -4.02 -14.79 -13.22
C GLU A 124 -4.98 -15.26 -12.11
N HIS A 125 -4.91 -14.81 -10.86
CA HIS A 125 -5.97 -15.15 -9.88
C HIS A 125 -5.98 -14.17 -8.70
N LEU A 126 -6.73 -13.07 -8.82
CA LEU A 126 -7.11 -12.23 -7.68
C LEU A 126 -8.28 -12.88 -6.92
N SER A 127 -7.99 -13.95 -6.18
CA SER A 127 -8.96 -14.48 -5.20
C SER A 127 -8.58 -14.02 -3.79
N GLU A 128 -9.49 -13.23 -3.23
CA GLU A 128 -9.66 -12.84 -1.82
C GLU A 128 -8.86 -11.64 -1.29
N THR A 129 -9.60 -10.55 -1.04
CA THR A 129 -9.24 -9.37 -0.23
C THR A 129 -7.99 -8.61 -0.67
N THR A 130 -8.05 -8.00 -1.86
CA THR A 130 -7.00 -7.09 -2.33
C THR A 130 -7.19 -5.69 -1.71
N PHE A 131 -6.14 -5.15 -1.08
CA PHE A 131 -6.12 -3.73 -0.71
C PHE A 131 -6.04 -2.87 -1.98
N ALA A 132 -7.19 -2.53 -2.56
CA ALA A 132 -7.27 -1.83 -3.85
C ALA A 132 -7.22 -0.29 -3.74
N LEU A 133 -7.25 0.25 -2.52
CA LEU A 133 -7.38 1.68 -2.26
C LEU A 133 -6.05 2.27 -1.77
N SER A 134 -5.85 3.58 -1.97
CA SER A 134 -4.67 4.27 -1.43
C SER A 134 -4.71 4.33 0.10
N TRP A 135 -3.54 4.54 0.71
CA TRP A 135 -3.47 4.74 2.17
C TRP A 135 -4.35 5.89 2.68
N SER A 136 -4.41 7.00 1.94
CA SER A 136 -5.26 8.13 2.31
C SER A 136 -6.75 7.75 2.38
N HIS A 137 -7.19 6.83 1.52
CA HIS A 137 -8.55 6.31 1.55
C HIS A 137 -8.81 5.46 2.80
N TYR A 138 -7.87 4.59 3.18
CA TYR A 138 -7.99 3.83 4.43
C TYR A 138 -8.00 4.72 5.67
N LEU A 139 -7.26 5.83 5.68
CA LEU A 139 -7.34 6.82 6.75
C LEU A 139 -8.74 7.45 6.87
N ILE A 140 -9.45 7.66 5.75
CA ILE A 140 -10.82 8.17 5.75
C ILE A 140 -11.76 7.11 6.30
N LEU A 141 -11.67 5.87 5.82
CA LEU A 141 -12.50 4.76 6.31
C LEU A 141 -12.36 4.53 7.82
N MET A 142 -11.17 4.73 8.38
CA MET A 142 -10.94 4.63 9.83
C MET A 142 -11.54 5.78 10.66
N ARG A 143 -12.05 6.85 10.03
CA ARG A 143 -12.62 8.03 10.70
C ARG A 143 -14.15 8.09 10.67
N VAL A 144 -14.78 7.30 9.80
CA VAL A 144 -16.25 7.26 9.66
C VAL A 144 -16.76 6.17 10.59
N GLU A 145 -17.28 6.58 11.75
CA GLU A 145 -18.11 5.77 12.66
C GLU A 145 -19.59 6.07 12.40
#